data_AF-A0A2V8UF25-F1
#
_entry.id   AF-A0A2V8UF25-F1
#
_cell.length_a   1.000
_cell.length_b   1.000
_cell.length_c   1.000
_cell.angle_alpha   90.00
_cell.angle_beta   90.00
_cell.angle_gamma   90.00
#
_symmetry.space_group_name_H-M   'P 1'
#
loop_
_entity.id
_entity.type
_entity.pdbx_description
1 polymer ?
#
loop_
_entity_poly.entity_id
_entity_poly.type
_entity_poly.pdbx_seq_one_letter_code
_entity_poly.pdbx_strand_id
1 'polypeptide(L)'
;MGTDAQLTQYFAGMWPHLDEHARRLVAASKAVELGYGGISRVSRACGLSRVTLTKGVEELQAAPLSPGRVRHEGGGRHALTSHDPGLVPALDGMVEPTARGDPQSPLRWTCKSARTLAAELTARHHPVSHTKVTQLLREGGYSLQGNRKTEEGDDHPDRDAQFRHINRAVKLTLRAGEPVISVDTKKKEMIGNYQNQGRQWRKTGTADKVNGHDFPGPEVPRAYPYGIYDLGRNAGFVNVGTDHDTGAFAVASIRGWWRAEGRRLYLRAGRLLITADGGGSNGWRLRLWKWELQRLADQTGLTLTVCHFPPGTSKWNKVEHRLFSFISSNWRGEPLRDYETVVRLIAGTTTAKGLKVTCRLDHRKYPVGRK
;
A
#
# COMPACT_ATOMS: atom_id res chain seq x y z
N MET A 1 -16.60 -55.67 -26.84
CA MET A 1 -17.00 -55.23 -25.49
C MET A 1 -15.73 -54.98 -24.68
N GLY A 2 -15.42 -53.74 -24.34
CA GLY A 2 -14.22 -53.41 -23.57
C GLY A 2 -14.30 -53.95 -22.13
N THR A 3 -13.19 -54.46 -21.63
CA THR A 3 -13.05 -54.97 -20.26
C THR A 3 -13.18 -53.82 -19.25
N ASP A 4 -13.68 -54.11 -18.04
CA ASP A 4 -13.83 -53.09 -16.98
C ASP A 4 -12.50 -52.36 -16.67
N ALA A 5 -11.35 -53.00 -16.92
CA ALA A 5 -10.02 -52.40 -16.83
C ALA A 5 -9.79 -51.26 -17.85
N GLN A 6 -10.30 -51.37 -19.07
CA GLN A 6 -10.18 -50.33 -20.10
C GLN A 6 -11.02 -49.09 -19.74
N LEU A 7 -12.18 -49.30 -19.12
CA LEU A 7 -13.02 -48.20 -18.62
C LEU A 7 -12.31 -47.44 -17.50
N THR A 8 -11.69 -48.15 -16.56
CA THR A 8 -10.93 -47.51 -15.47
C THR A 8 -9.77 -46.67 -16.01
N GLN A 9 -9.02 -47.20 -16.98
CA GLN A 9 -7.91 -46.47 -17.60
C GLN A 9 -8.38 -45.22 -18.37
N TYR A 10 -9.51 -45.33 -19.08
CA TYR A 10 -10.14 -44.21 -19.79
C TYR A 10 -10.48 -43.05 -18.83
N PHE A 11 -11.15 -43.33 -17.72
CA PHE A 11 -11.53 -42.27 -16.76
C PHE A 11 -10.33 -41.71 -16.00
N ALA A 12 -9.36 -42.56 -15.62
CA ALA A 12 -8.15 -42.12 -14.92
C ALA A 12 -7.33 -41.12 -15.74
N GLY A 13 -7.24 -41.31 -17.07
CA GLY A 13 -6.54 -40.39 -17.97
C GLY A 13 -7.27 -39.05 -18.15
N MET A 14 -8.60 -39.03 -18.11
CA MET A 14 -9.39 -37.82 -18.39
C MET A 14 -9.69 -36.97 -17.16
N TRP A 15 -9.86 -37.58 -15.97
CA TRP A 15 -10.24 -36.86 -14.74
C TRP A 15 -9.40 -35.63 -14.42
N PRO A 16 -8.06 -35.65 -14.50
CA PRO A 16 -7.25 -34.48 -14.18
C PRO A 16 -7.56 -33.24 -15.03
N HIS A 17 -8.18 -33.41 -16.20
CA HIS A 17 -8.44 -32.36 -17.17
C HIS A 17 -9.89 -31.85 -17.17
N LEU A 18 -10.77 -32.44 -16.36
CA LEU A 18 -12.21 -32.15 -16.36
C LEU A 18 -12.69 -31.61 -15.01
N ASP A 19 -13.57 -30.61 -15.06
CA ASP A 19 -14.30 -30.10 -13.90
C ASP A 19 -15.44 -31.04 -13.45
N GLU A 20 -16.07 -30.76 -12.31
CA GLU A 20 -17.12 -31.61 -11.73
C GLU A 20 -18.27 -31.93 -12.71
N HIS A 21 -18.66 -30.97 -13.54
CA HIS A 21 -19.77 -31.09 -14.48
C HIS A 21 -19.36 -31.91 -15.70
N ALA A 22 -18.22 -31.59 -16.31
CA ALA A 22 -17.69 -32.32 -17.46
C ALA A 22 -17.40 -33.78 -17.10
N ARG A 23 -16.90 -34.04 -15.89
CA ARG A 23 -16.74 -35.40 -15.36
C ARG A 23 -18.06 -36.16 -15.37
N ARG A 24 -19.11 -35.57 -14.81
CA ARG A 24 -20.45 -36.19 -14.73
C ARG A 24 -21.02 -36.52 -16.11
N LEU A 25 -20.91 -35.60 -17.08
CA LEU A 25 -21.44 -35.78 -18.43
C LEU A 25 -20.68 -36.85 -19.22
N VAL A 26 -19.35 -36.89 -19.14
CA VAL A 26 -18.53 -37.91 -19.82
C VAL A 26 -18.85 -39.30 -19.28
N ALA A 27 -18.97 -39.44 -17.95
CA ALA A 27 -19.31 -40.71 -17.34
C ALA A 27 -20.76 -41.14 -17.66
N ALA A 28 -21.71 -40.21 -17.65
CA ALA A 28 -23.08 -40.49 -18.06
C ALA A 28 -23.19 -40.91 -19.53
N SER A 29 -22.46 -40.24 -20.43
CA SER A 29 -22.45 -40.56 -21.86
C SER A 29 -21.92 -41.98 -22.08
N LYS A 30 -20.83 -42.36 -21.40
CA LYS A 30 -20.29 -43.71 -21.46
C LYS A 30 -21.24 -44.75 -20.84
N ALA A 31 -22.01 -44.37 -19.81
CA ALA A 31 -23.01 -45.25 -19.21
C ALA A 31 -24.18 -45.53 -20.16
N VAL A 32 -24.63 -44.53 -20.93
CA VAL A 32 -25.67 -44.68 -21.97
C VAL A 32 -25.17 -45.56 -23.12
N GLU A 33 -23.93 -45.34 -23.59
CA GLU A 33 -23.31 -46.14 -24.66
C GLU A 33 -23.26 -47.65 -24.33
N LEU A 34 -23.03 -47.99 -23.06
CA LEU A 34 -22.94 -49.38 -22.60
C LEU A 34 -24.30 -50.06 -22.41
N GLY A 35 -25.41 -49.33 -22.48
CA GLY A 35 -26.76 -49.87 -22.35
C GLY A 35 -27.06 -50.51 -20.98
N TYR A 36 -27.69 -51.67 -20.99
CA TYR A 36 -28.13 -52.35 -19.76
C TYR A 36 -26.95 -52.64 -18.81
N GLY A 37 -27.05 -52.16 -17.57
CA GLY A 37 -25.99 -52.28 -16.56
C GLY A 37 -24.83 -51.28 -16.71
N GLY A 38 -24.87 -50.40 -17.72
CA GLY A 38 -23.84 -49.39 -17.99
C GLY A 38 -23.56 -48.47 -16.81
N ILE A 39 -24.60 -47.96 -16.14
CA ILE A 39 -24.48 -47.11 -14.93
C ILE A 39 -23.68 -47.81 -13.83
N SER A 40 -23.99 -49.08 -13.55
CA SER A 40 -23.30 -49.85 -12.50
C SER A 40 -21.84 -50.14 -12.85
N ARG A 41 -21.54 -50.40 -14.13
CA ARG A 41 -20.17 -50.64 -14.61
C ARG A 41 -19.33 -49.36 -14.59
N VAL A 42 -19.88 -48.25 -15.08
CA VAL A 42 -19.20 -46.95 -15.06
C VAL A 42 -18.99 -46.45 -13.64
N SER A 43 -19.99 -46.61 -12.75
CA SER A 43 -19.85 -46.24 -11.33
C SER A 43 -18.66 -46.93 -10.67
N ARG A 44 -18.49 -48.24 -10.92
CA ARG A 44 -17.35 -49.02 -10.44
C ARG A 44 -16.01 -48.57 -11.05
N ALA A 45 -15.99 -48.19 -12.31
CA ALA A 45 -14.77 -47.81 -13.01
C ALA A 45 -14.28 -46.38 -12.70
N CYS A 46 -15.19 -45.41 -12.54
CA CYS A 46 -14.83 -44.00 -12.33
C CYS A 46 -14.97 -43.50 -10.88
N GLY A 47 -15.55 -44.31 -9.99
CA GLY A 47 -15.76 -43.98 -8.59
C GLY A 47 -16.92 -43.00 -8.32
N LEU A 48 -17.69 -42.61 -9.35
CA LEU A 48 -18.90 -41.79 -9.16
C LEU A 48 -20.06 -42.64 -8.65
N SER A 49 -20.91 -42.05 -7.80
CA SER A 49 -22.12 -42.72 -7.32
C SER A 49 -23.10 -42.99 -8.47
N ARG A 50 -23.88 -44.08 -8.37
CA ARG A 50 -24.96 -44.36 -9.34
C ARG A 50 -25.95 -43.20 -9.46
N VAL A 51 -26.27 -42.51 -8.36
CA VAL A 51 -27.14 -41.33 -8.34
C VAL A 51 -26.55 -40.18 -9.17
N THR A 52 -25.23 -39.94 -9.06
CA THR A 52 -24.52 -38.93 -9.85
C THR A 52 -24.57 -39.24 -11.35
N LEU A 53 -24.48 -40.52 -11.72
CA LEU A 53 -24.57 -40.95 -13.12
C LEU A 53 -25.99 -40.83 -13.67
N THR A 54 -27.00 -41.23 -12.91
CA THR A 54 -28.41 -41.04 -13.30
C THR A 54 -28.72 -39.56 -13.54
N LYS A 55 -28.27 -38.69 -12.63
CA LYS A 55 -28.40 -37.24 -12.80
C LYS A 55 -27.65 -36.73 -14.04
N GLY A 56 -26.45 -37.25 -14.31
CA GLY A 56 -25.72 -36.91 -15.53
C GLY A 56 -26.42 -37.36 -16.81
N VAL A 57 -27.15 -38.47 -16.79
CA VAL A 57 -27.96 -38.94 -17.93
C VAL A 57 -29.15 -37.99 -18.17
N GLU A 58 -29.81 -37.55 -17.10
CA GLU A 58 -30.85 -36.52 -17.19
C GLU A 58 -30.29 -35.19 -17.73
N GLU A 59 -29.12 -34.77 -17.25
CA GLU A 59 -28.43 -33.54 -17.70
C GLU A 59 -28.02 -33.62 -19.19
N LEU A 60 -27.66 -34.80 -19.72
CA LEU A 60 -27.37 -34.99 -21.16
C LEU A 60 -28.59 -34.80 -22.06
N GLN A 61 -29.80 -35.00 -21.52
CA GLN A 61 -31.06 -34.79 -22.24
C GLN A 61 -31.63 -33.38 -22.04
N ALA A 62 -31.05 -32.60 -21.12
CA ALA A 62 -31.46 -31.24 -20.83
C ALA A 62 -30.71 -30.21 -21.69
N ALA A 63 -31.17 -28.96 -21.67
CA ALA A 63 -30.45 -27.85 -22.31
C ALA A 63 -29.08 -27.64 -21.63
N PRO A 64 -28.01 -27.35 -22.40
CA PRO A 64 -26.68 -27.16 -21.86
C PRO A 64 -26.60 -25.94 -20.93
N LEU A 65 -25.75 -26.01 -19.91
CA LEU A 65 -25.45 -24.87 -19.05
C LEU A 65 -24.78 -23.73 -19.84
N SER A 66 -25.00 -22.50 -19.41
CA SER A 66 -24.32 -21.33 -19.97
C SER A 66 -22.78 -21.48 -19.86
N PRO A 67 -22.01 -20.99 -20.84
CA PRO A 67 -20.55 -21.12 -20.85
C PRO A 67 -19.91 -20.69 -19.52
N GLY A 68 -19.07 -21.55 -18.94
CA GLY A 68 -18.36 -21.29 -17.69
C GLY A 68 -19.12 -21.63 -16.40
N ARG A 69 -20.36 -22.14 -16.45
CA ARG A 69 -21.06 -22.65 -15.26
C ARG A 69 -20.89 -24.16 -15.10
N VAL A 70 -20.64 -24.55 -13.85
CA VAL A 70 -20.53 -25.97 -13.41
C VAL A 70 -21.85 -26.47 -12.77
N ARG A 71 -22.75 -25.56 -12.38
CA ARG A 71 -24.02 -25.87 -11.71
C ARG A 71 -25.15 -24.98 -12.25
N HIS A 72 -26.39 -25.47 -12.20
CA HIS A 72 -27.58 -24.67 -12.48
C HIS A 72 -27.69 -23.45 -11.56
N GLU A 73 -28.45 -22.45 -12.00
CA GLU A 73 -28.79 -21.28 -11.20
C GLU A 73 -29.46 -21.72 -9.88
N GLY A 74 -29.06 -21.10 -8.77
CA GLY A 74 -29.43 -21.55 -7.41
C GLY A 74 -28.62 -22.72 -6.86
N GLY A 75 -27.79 -23.37 -7.67
CA GLY A 75 -26.89 -24.45 -7.26
C GLY A 75 -25.58 -23.94 -6.66
N GLY A 76 -25.49 -23.89 -5.33
CA GLY A 76 -24.29 -23.45 -4.62
C GLY A 76 -24.54 -23.22 -3.14
N ARG A 77 -23.50 -22.85 -2.39
CA ARG A 77 -23.68 -22.41 -1.00
C ARG A 77 -24.51 -21.12 -1.01
N HIS A 78 -25.66 -21.12 -0.34
CA HIS A 78 -26.51 -19.94 -0.22
C HIS A 78 -25.72 -18.76 0.37
N ALA A 79 -26.03 -17.55 -0.07
CA ALA A 79 -25.39 -16.34 0.43
C ALA A 79 -25.61 -16.24 1.95
N LEU A 80 -24.56 -15.87 2.68
CA LEU A 80 -24.62 -15.74 4.15
C LEU A 80 -25.73 -14.76 4.59
N THR A 81 -26.01 -13.75 3.77
CA THR A 81 -27.10 -12.77 3.95
C THR A 81 -28.50 -13.38 3.86
N SER A 82 -28.66 -14.55 3.24
CA SER A 82 -29.93 -15.29 3.20
C SER A 82 -30.16 -16.12 4.47
N HIS A 83 -29.09 -16.55 5.15
CA HIS A 83 -29.18 -17.31 6.41
C HIS A 83 -29.15 -16.42 7.65
N ASP A 84 -28.61 -15.20 7.53
CA ASP A 84 -28.53 -14.22 8.59
C ASP A 84 -29.04 -12.86 8.09
N PRO A 85 -30.37 -12.65 8.09
CA PRO A 85 -30.98 -11.39 7.66
C PRO A 85 -30.60 -10.19 8.54
N GLY A 86 -30.20 -10.44 9.79
CA GLY A 86 -29.80 -9.42 10.76
C GLY A 86 -28.37 -8.92 10.57
N LEU A 87 -27.54 -9.63 9.81
CA LEU A 87 -26.13 -9.29 9.58
C LEU A 87 -25.94 -7.90 8.99
N VAL A 88 -26.74 -7.52 7.98
CA VAL A 88 -26.62 -6.23 7.29
C VAL A 88 -27.08 -5.08 8.19
N PRO A 89 -28.27 -5.14 8.83
CA PRO A 89 -28.66 -4.15 9.84
C PRO A 89 -27.68 -4.02 11.01
N ALA A 90 -27.12 -5.13 11.50
CA ALA A 90 -26.14 -5.12 12.58
C ALA A 90 -24.81 -4.48 12.16
N LEU A 91 -24.37 -4.70 10.92
CA LEU A 91 -23.20 -4.06 10.33
C LEU A 91 -23.44 -2.56 10.12
N ASP A 92 -24.60 -2.17 9.58
CA ASP A 92 -24.96 -0.77 9.38
C ASP A 92 -25.00 0.01 10.70
N GLY A 93 -25.60 -0.58 11.75
CA GLY A 93 -25.60 0.02 13.09
C GLY A 93 -24.23 0.12 13.77
N MET A 94 -23.19 -0.56 13.25
CA MET A 94 -21.79 -0.37 13.68
C MET A 94 -21.03 0.69 12.88
N VAL A 95 -21.56 1.09 11.73
CA VAL A 95 -20.98 2.11 10.84
C VAL A 95 -21.65 3.48 11.05
N GLU A 96 -22.82 3.51 11.68
CA GLU A 96 -23.54 4.73 12.06
C GLU A 96 -23.06 5.24 13.45
N PRO A 97 -22.68 6.54 13.60
CA PRO A 97 -22.42 7.12 14.91
C PRO A 97 -23.73 7.24 15.69
N THR A 98 -23.76 6.75 16.92
CA THR A 98 -24.85 7.03 17.87
C THR A 98 -24.96 8.53 18.13
N ALA A 99 -25.79 9.25 17.37
CA ALA A 99 -26.38 10.53 17.71
C ALA A 99 -27.66 10.74 16.89
N ARG A 100 -28.78 10.80 17.61
CA ARG A 100 -30.17 11.06 17.19
C ARG A 100 -30.38 11.73 15.82
N GLY A 101 -31.09 10.99 14.95
CA GLY A 101 -32.20 11.52 14.15
C GLY A 101 -31.85 12.19 12.82
N ASP A 102 -31.68 11.40 11.75
CA ASP A 102 -32.26 11.66 10.41
C ASP A 102 -32.00 10.43 9.49
N PRO A 103 -33.02 9.76 8.93
CA PRO A 103 -32.85 8.63 8.00
C PRO A 103 -32.09 8.96 6.69
N GLN A 104 -31.80 10.24 6.39
CA GLN A 104 -31.17 10.67 5.13
C GLN A 104 -29.77 11.31 5.24
N SER A 105 -29.02 11.07 6.32
CA SER A 105 -27.69 11.71 6.46
C SER A 105 -26.57 11.04 5.62
N PRO A 106 -25.83 11.77 4.75
CA PRO A 106 -24.83 11.21 3.82
C PRO A 106 -23.45 10.92 4.46
N LEU A 107 -23.29 11.06 5.77
CA LEU A 107 -22.01 10.94 6.47
C LEU A 107 -21.99 9.73 7.40
N ARG A 108 -21.94 8.53 6.81
CA ARG A 108 -21.73 7.26 7.52
C ARG A 108 -20.25 6.88 7.44
N TRP A 109 -19.56 6.81 8.57
CA TRP A 109 -18.13 6.50 8.61
C TRP A 109 -17.75 5.76 9.89
N THR A 110 -16.80 4.83 9.78
CA THR A 110 -16.25 4.09 10.93
C THR A 110 -14.73 4.05 10.89
N CYS A 111 -14.10 4.28 12.05
CA CYS A 111 -12.65 4.09 12.22
C CYS A 111 -12.28 2.62 12.46
N LYS A 112 -13.26 1.71 12.53
CA LYS A 112 -13.02 0.30 12.82
C LYS A 112 -12.57 -0.44 11.56
N SER A 113 -11.57 -1.30 11.71
CA SER A 113 -11.13 -2.16 10.62
C SER A 113 -12.18 -3.23 10.29
N ALA A 114 -12.20 -3.74 9.05
CA ALA A 114 -13.09 -4.85 8.67
C ALA A 114 -12.91 -6.11 9.55
N ARG A 115 -11.73 -6.31 10.15
CA ARG A 115 -11.49 -7.40 11.12
C ARG A 115 -12.12 -7.11 12.48
N THR A 116 -12.09 -5.86 12.92
CA THR A 116 -12.75 -5.41 14.16
C THR A 116 -14.26 -5.54 14.03
N LEU A 117 -14.82 -5.09 12.90
CA LEU A 117 -16.26 -5.23 12.61
C LEU A 117 -16.67 -6.71 12.54
N ALA A 118 -15.88 -7.56 11.90
CA ALA A 118 -16.15 -9.00 11.87
C ALA A 118 -16.13 -9.65 13.27
N ALA A 119 -15.18 -9.26 14.13
CA ALA A 119 -15.11 -9.76 15.49
C ALA A 119 -16.31 -9.31 16.35
N GLU A 120 -16.72 -8.05 16.23
CA GLU A 120 -17.89 -7.52 16.93
C GLU A 120 -19.20 -8.14 16.43
N LEU A 121 -19.35 -8.34 15.11
CA LEU A 121 -20.51 -9.05 14.54
C LEU A 121 -20.55 -10.49 15.04
N THR A 122 -19.41 -11.18 15.04
CA THR A 122 -19.31 -12.54 15.57
C THR A 122 -19.68 -12.59 17.06
N ALA A 123 -19.28 -11.58 17.85
CA ALA A 123 -19.66 -11.47 19.26
C ALA A 123 -21.15 -11.16 19.47
N ARG A 124 -21.82 -10.55 18.48
CA ARG A 124 -23.27 -10.30 18.46
C ARG A 124 -24.08 -11.41 17.78
N HIS A 125 -23.54 -12.63 17.75
CA HIS A 125 -24.18 -13.82 17.13
C HIS A 125 -24.36 -13.76 15.60
N HIS A 126 -23.61 -12.91 14.91
CA HIS A 126 -23.55 -12.81 13.45
C HIS A 126 -22.16 -13.27 12.94
N PRO A 127 -21.89 -14.58 12.86
CA PRO A 127 -20.56 -15.08 12.49
C PRO A 127 -20.23 -14.75 11.04
N VAL A 128 -19.25 -13.86 10.84
CA VAL A 128 -18.90 -13.34 9.51
C VAL A 128 -17.39 -13.18 9.36
N SER A 129 -16.85 -13.46 8.18
CA SER A 129 -15.44 -13.20 7.89
C SER A 129 -15.21 -11.74 7.54
N HIS A 130 -14.02 -11.21 7.86
CA HIS A 130 -13.62 -9.85 7.48
C HIS A 130 -13.68 -9.61 5.95
N THR A 131 -13.48 -10.65 5.14
CA THR A 131 -13.62 -10.59 3.68
C THR A 131 -15.07 -10.33 3.29
N LYS A 132 -16.03 -11.05 3.90
CA LYS A 132 -17.45 -10.83 3.64
C LYS A 132 -17.93 -9.48 4.19
N VAL A 133 -17.41 -9.01 5.33
CA VAL A 133 -17.65 -7.64 5.82
C VAL A 133 -17.17 -6.60 4.81
N THR A 134 -15.97 -6.77 4.24
CA THR A 134 -15.44 -5.84 3.23
C THR A 134 -16.32 -5.82 1.96
N GLN A 135 -16.83 -6.98 1.56
CA GLN A 135 -17.75 -7.08 0.43
C GLN A 135 -19.08 -6.37 0.73
N LEU A 136 -19.69 -6.63 1.90
CA LEU A 136 -20.94 -6.00 2.32
C LEU A 136 -20.80 -4.47 2.44
N LEU A 137 -19.66 -3.98 2.95
CA LEU A 137 -19.35 -2.56 2.98
C LEU A 137 -19.29 -1.96 1.57
N ARG A 138 -18.66 -2.64 0.60
CA ARG A 138 -18.64 -2.16 -0.80
C ARG A 138 -20.01 -2.17 -1.45
N GLU A 139 -20.81 -3.22 -1.20
CA GLU A 139 -22.19 -3.33 -1.66
C GLU A 139 -23.07 -2.21 -1.08
N GLY A 140 -22.83 -1.81 0.17
CA GLY A 140 -23.46 -0.66 0.83
C GLY A 140 -22.89 0.72 0.45
N GLY A 141 -22.03 0.81 -0.57
CA GLY A 141 -21.46 2.07 -1.05
C GLY A 141 -20.28 2.62 -0.24
N TYR A 142 -19.80 1.88 0.77
CA TYR A 142 -18.65 2.28 1.57
C TYR A 142 -17.33 1.95 0.85
N SER A 143 -16.37 2.86 0.98
CA SER A 143 -15.01 2.69 0.46
C SER A 143 -14.00 3.11 1.52
N LEU A 144 -12.79 2.54 1.44
CA LEU A 144 -11.68 2.94 2.32
C LEU A 144 -11.23 4.34 1.94
N GLN A 145 -11.66 5.32 2.73
CA GLN A 145 -11.26 6.71 2.59
C GLN A 145 -10.22 7.03 3.67
N GLY A 146 -9.04 7.50 3.27
CA GLY A 146 -8.10 8.12 4.21
C GLY A 146 -8.46 9.59 4.40
N ASN A 147 -8.00 10.21 5.49
CA ASN A 147 -8.11 11.66 5.66
C ASN A 147 -7.49 12.36 4.44
N ARG A 148 -8.32 12.97 3.61
CA ARG A 148 -7.89 13.84 2.52
C ARG A 148 -7.68 15.20 3.16
N LYS A 149 -6.43 15.68 3.17
CA LYS A 149 -6.15 17.10 3.45
C LYS A 149 -6.73 17.90 2.27
N THR A 150 -8.01 18.25 2.34
CA THR A 150 -8.74 19.01 1.29
C THR A 150 -8.93 20.48 1.62
N GLU A 151 -8.58 20.93 2.83
CA GLU A 151 -8.42 22.36 3.10
C GLU A 151 -7.05 22.85 2.59
N GLU A 152 -6.81 22.66 1.30
CA GLU A 152 -5.78 23.39 0.57
C GLU A 152 -6.54 24.49 -0.19
N GLY A 153 -6.31 25.75 0.18
CA GLY A 153 -7.08 26.91 -0.27
C GLY A 153 -7.31 27.01 -1.78
N ASP A 154 -8.27 27.86 -2.13
CA ASP A 154 -8.91 28.03 -3.43
C ASP A 154 -8.02 27.69 -4.64
N ASP A 155 -8.63 27.01 -5.62
CA ASP A 155 -8.00 26.54 -6.85
C ASP A 155 -7.49 27.75 -7.66
N HIS A 156 -6.23 28.13 -7.42
CA HIS A 156 -5.62 29.28 -8.08
C HIS A 156 -5.23 28.89 -9.52
N PRO A 157 -5.63 29.65 -10.56
CA PRO A 157 -5.40 29.30 -11.97
C PRO A 157 -3.91 29.13 -12.32
N ASP A 158 -3.02 29.84 -11.64
CA ASP A 158 -1.56 29.72 -11.84
C ASP A 158 -0.94 28.42 -11.33
N ARG A 159 -1.65 27.64 -10.50
CA ARG A 159 -1.16 26.40 -9.91
C ARG A 159 -0.76 25.40 -10.99
N ASP A 160 -1.60 25.25 -12.01
CA ASP A 160 -1.39 24.33 -13.12
C ASP A 160 -0.25 24.78 -14.06
N ALA A 161 -0.13 26.09 -14.31
CA ALA A 161 1.01 26.65 -15.06
C ALA A 161 2.35 26.35 -14.37
N GLN A 162 2.41 26.50 -13.04
CA GLN A 162 3.59 26.16 -12.25
C GLN A 162 3.92 24.66 -12.33
N PHE A 163 2.93 23.77 -12.21
CA PHE A 163 3.14 22.33 -12.37
C PHE A 163 3.67 21.95 -13.76
N ARG A 164 3.11 22.54 -14.82
CA ARG A 164 3.60 22.33 -16.19
C ARG A 164 5.05 22.79 -16.35
N HIS A 165 5.41 23.92 -15.76
CA HIS A 165 6.78 24.42 -15.77
C HIS A 165 7.75 23.45 -15.08
N ILE A 166 7.42 23.02 -13.85
CA ILE A 166 8.25 22.07 -13.08
C ILE A 166 8.42 20.77 -13.87
N ASN A 167 7.33 20.21 -14.40
CA ASN A 167 7.38 18.97 -15.18
C ASN A 167 8.23 19.13 -16.44
N ARG A 168 8.16 20.28 -17.12
CA ARG A 168 8.99 20.58 -18.29
C ARG A 168 10.48 20.64 -17.90
N ALA A 169 10.82 21.37 -16.85
CA ALA A 169 12.19 21.47 -16.34
C ALA A 169 12.75 20.08 -15.99
N VAL A 170 12.00 19.28 -15.22
CA VAL A 170 12.37 17.91 -14.85
C VAL A 170 12.64 17.04 -16.09
N LYS A 171 11.72 17.04 -17.07
CA LYS A 171 11.90 16.25 -18.29
C LYS A 171 13.12 16.66 -19.10
N LEU A 172 13.40 17.96 -19.20
CA LEU A 172 14.55 18.49 -19.94
C LEU A 172 15.87 18.09 -19.24
N THR A 173 15.96 18.27 -17.93
CA THR A 173 17.15 17.93 -17.15
C THR A 173 17.43 16.42 -17.17
N LEU A 174 16.39 15.59 -17.00
CA LEU A 174 16.55 14.14 -17.10
C LEU A 174 17.01 13.68 -18.51
N ARG A 175 16.47 14.29 -19.57
CA ARG A 175 16.90 14.01 -20.96
C ARG A 175 18.36 14.42 -21.20
N ALA A 176 18.85 15.47 -20.54
CA ALA A 176 20.24 15.89 -20.59
C ALA A 176 21.18 14.97 -19.77
N GLY A 177 20.65 13.97 -19.07
CA GLY A 177 21.45 13.08 -18.20
C GLY A 177 21.91 13.76 -16.91
N GLU A 178 21.33 14.90 -16.56
CA GLU A 178 21.65 15.67 -15.37
C GLU A 178 20.79 15.24 -14.17
N PRO A 179 21.30 15.39 -12.93
CA PRO A 179 20.58 14.98 -11.74
C PRO A 179 19.34 15.85 -11.49
N VAL A 180 18.23 15.16 -11.19
CA VAL A 180 17.01 15.76 -10.65
C VAL A 180 16.69 15.12 -9.32
N ILE A 181 16.67 15.92 -8.27
CA ILE A 181 16.35 15.46 -6.92
C ILE A 181 15.08 16.12 -6.39
N SER A 182 14.31 15.34 -5.65
CA SER A 182 13.16 15.80 -4.87
C SER A 182 13.52 15.75 -3.40
N VAL A 183 13.36 16.87 -2.71
CA VAL A 183 13.84 17.04 -1.33
C VAL A 183 12.71 17.47 -0.41
N ASP A 184 12.75 16.98 0.83
CA ASP A 184 11.80 17.34 1.88
C ASP A 184 12.28 16.85 3.26
N THR A 185 11.77 17.45 4.33
CA THR A 185 11.99 16.97 5.70
C THR A 185 10.80 16.13 6.16
N LYS A 186 11.07 14.91 6.62
CA LYS A 186 10.04 14.12 7.30
C LYS A 186 9.71 14.74 8.65
N LYS A 187 8.47 14.57 9.12
CA LYS A 187 8.08 14.85 10.50
C LYS A 187 9.16 14.34 11.48
N LYS A 188 9.56 15.19 12.42
CA LYS A 188 10.53 14.84 13.48
C LYS A 188 10.03 13.65 14.28
N GLU A 189 10.89 12.64 14.42
CA GLU A 189 10.57 11.39 15.11
C GLU A 189 11.18 11.42 16.53
N MET A 190 10.48 10.83 17.48
CA MET A 190 10.95 10.75 18.87
C MET A 190 11.85 9.53 19.03
N ILE A 191 13.02 9.73 19.64
CA ILE A 191 13.91 8.64 20.00
C ILE A 191 13.58 8.18 21.41
N GLY A 192 13.31 6.88 21.55
CA GLY A 192 12.99 6.23 22.82
C GLY A 192 11.96 5.12 22.64
N ASN A 193 11.58 4.52 23.77
CA ASN A 193 10.62 3.41 23.80
C ASN A 193 9.16 3.88 23.75
N TYR A 194 8.84 4.71 22.75
CA TYR A 194 7.52 5.32 22.56
C TYR A 194 6.64 4.48 21.62
N GLN A 195 5.33 4.63 21.76
CA GLN A 195 4.39 3.97 20.88
C GLN A 195 4.48 4.57 19.46
N ASN A 196 4.93 3.76 18.50
CA ASN A 196 4.87 4.11 17.09
C ASN A 196 3.59 3.54 16.48
N GLN A 197 2.82 4.38 15.77
CA GLN A 197 1.55 3.95 15.18
C GLN A 197 1.79 2.87 14.10
N GLY A 198 1.16 1.72 14.26
CA GLY A 198 1.30 0.59 13.36
C GLY A 198 1.14 -0.74 14.07
N ARG A 199 0.96 -1.83 13.31
CA ARG A 199 0.92 -3.20 13.85
C ARG A 199 1.85 -4.06 13.03
N GLN A 200 2.65 -4.88 13.72
CA GLN A 200 3.50 -5.89 13.10
C GLN A 200 3.06 -7.29 13.49
N TRP A 201 3.31 -8.24 12.59
CA TRP A 201 3.14 -9.66 12.89
C TRP A 201 4.30 -10.13 13.76
N ARG A 202 4.00 -10.55 14.98
CA ARG A 202 4.95 -11.15 15.92
C ARG A 202 4.32 -12.38 16.55
N LYS A 203 5.15 -13.30 17.07
CA LYS A 203 4.66 -14.47 17.81
C LYS A 203 3.81 -14.00 19.00
N THR A 204 2.71 -14.68 19.27
CA THR A 204 1.80 -14.34 20.39
C THR A 204 2.60 -14.16 21.69
N GLY A 205 2.40 -13.04 22.39
CA GLY A 205 3.11 -12.72 23.64
C GLY A 205 4.48 -12.05 23.49
N THR A 206 4.97 -11.80 22.27
CA THR A 206 6.30 -11.18 22.02
C THR A 206 6.23 -9.70 21.59
N ALA A 207 5.11 -9.03 21.87
CA ALA A 207 4.99 -7.60 21.61
C ALA A 207 5.96 -6.81 22.52
N ASP A 208 6.69 -5.86 21.94
CA ASP A 208 7.54 -4.97 22.72
C ASP A 208 6.67 -4.11 23.64
N LYS A 209 7.04 -4.06 24.92
CA LYS A 209 6.43 -3.14 25.89
C LYS A 209 6.93 -1.73 25.58
N VAL A 210 6.04 -0.80 25.30
CA VAL A 210 6.31 0.64 25.12
C VAL A 210 5.87 1.42 26.36
N ASN A 211 6.41 2.62 26.57
CA ASN A 211 6.08 3.45 27.72
C ASN A 211 4.61 3.91 27.67
N GLY A 212 3.92 3.94 28.82
CA GLY A 212 2.48 4.24 28.92
C GLY A 212 2.12 5.73 29.06
N HIS A 213 3.11 6.62 29.18
CA HIS A 213 2.90 8.07 29.34
C HIS A 213 3.57 8.83 28.20
N ASP A 214 2.77 9.29 27.24
CA ASP A 214 3.20 9.94 25.99
C ASP A 214 3.08 11.48 26.06
N PHE A 215 3.77 12.12 27.00
CA PHE A 215 4.04 13.56 26.91
C PHE A 215 5.56 13.80 26.86
N PRO A 216 6.14 13.89 25.65
CA PRO A 216 7.58 14.11 25.50
C PRO A 216 7.96 15.53 25.95
N GLY A 217 8.70 15.63 27.05
CA GLY A 217 9.38 16.86 27.44
C GLY A 217 10.41 17.32 26.39
N PRO A 218 10.86 18.60 26.44
CA PRO A 218 11.87 19.13 25.53
C PRO A 218 13.22 18.37 25.59
N GLU A 219 13.51 17.66 26.68
CA GLU A 219 14.73 16.85 26.84
C GLU A 219 14.74 15.53 26.03
N VAL A 220 13.61 15.13 25.42
CA VAL A 220 13.57 13.89 24.62
C VAL A 220 14.36 14.06 23.33
N PRO A 221 15.36 13.20 23.04
CA PRO A 221 16.11 13.25 21.80
C PRO A 221 15.21 13.02 20.58
N ARG A 222 15.46 13.78 19.50
CA ARG A 222 14.65 13.74 18.28
C ARG A 222 15.53 13.47 17.07
N ALA A 223 15.01 12.67 16.16
CA ALA A 223 15.59 12.47 14.84
C ALA A 223 14.86 13.36 13.83
N TYR A 224 15.63 13.99 12.94
CA TYR A 224 15.15 14.84 11.86
C TYR A 224 15.57 14.22 10.52
N PRO A 225 14.75 13.33 9.93
CA PRO A 225 15.09 12.69 8.67
C PRO A 225 14.85 13.65 7.50
N TYR A 226 15.93 14.07 6.84
CA TYR A 226 15.88 14.85 5.61
C TYR A 226 16.07 13.93 4.40
N GLY A 227 15.07 13.87 3.53
CA GLY A 227 15.02 12.96 2.39
C GLY A 227 15.46 13.64 1.10
N ILE A 228 16.28 12.95 0.33
CA ILE A 228 16.66 13.27 -1.04
C ILE A 228 16.28 12.07 -1.91
N TYR A 229 15.37 12.27 -2.85
CA TYR A 229 14.96 11.25 -3.81
C TYR A 229 15.45 11.61 -5.21
N ASP A 230 16.32 10.77 -5.78
CA ASP A 230 16.82 10.88 -7.15
C ASP A 230 15.76 10.31 -8.11
N LEU A 231 15.18 11.18 -8.93
CA LEU A 231 14.11 10.83 -9.87
C LEU A 231 14.62 9.97 -11.03
N GLY A 232 15.86 10.21 -11.48
CA GLY A 232 16.43 9.50 -12.63
C GLY A 232 16.81 8.07 -12.30
N ARG A 233 17.22 7.82 -11.06
CA ARG A 233 17.72 6.50 -10.62
C ARG A 233 16.77 5.73 -9.69
N ASN A 234 15.66 6.34 -9.27
CA ASN A 234 14.76 5.76 -8.27
C ASN A 234 15.52 5.34 -7.00
N ALA A 235 16.38 6.24 -6.52
CA ALA A 235 17.22 6.03 -5.33
C ALA A 235 16.91 7.07 -4.27
N GLY A 236 16.88 6.65 -3.01
CA GLY A 236 16.69 7.52 -1.85
C GLY A 236 17.98 7.68 -1.07
N PHE A 237 18.22 8.89 -0.58
CA PHE A 237 19.23 9.18 0.41
C PHE A 237 18.57 9.93 1.57
N VAL A 238 18.81 9.50 2.79
CA VAL A 238 18.26 10.14 3.98
C VAL A 238 19.40 10.55 4.90
N ASN A 239 19.44 11.83 5.24
CA ASN A 239 20.30 12.35 6.29
C ASN A 239 19.47 12.51 7.57
N VAL A 240 19.83 11.78 8.63
CA VAL A 240 19.14 11.86 9.92
C VAL A 240 19.91 12.83 10.79
N GLY A 241 19.35 14.03 11.00
CA GLY A 241 19.92 15.02 11.91
C GLY A 241 19.54 14.74 13.36
N THR A 242 20.44 15.06 14.28
CA THR A 242 20.18 15.05 15.73
C THR A 242 19.86 16.45 16.28
N ASP A 243 19.74 17.44 15.42
CA ASP A 243 19.50 18.86 15.75
C ASP A 243 18.38 19.43 14.87
N HIS A 244 18.07 20.71 15.02
CA HIS A 244 16.93 21.38 14.38
C HIS A 244 16.90 21.30 12.84
N ASP A 245 15.69 21.17 12.29
CA ASP A 245 15.44 21.29 10.86
C ASP A 245 15.58 22.76 10.40
N THR A 246 16.77 23.11 9.90
CA THR A 246 17.12 24.45 9.42
C THR A 246 17.50 24.41 7.94
N GLY A 247 17.47 25.57 7.26
CA GLY A 247 17.94 25.65 5.87
C GLY A 247 19.40 25.21 5.69
N ALA A 248 20.24 25.40 6.72
CA ALA A 248 21.61 24.88 6.72
C ALA A 248 21.67 23.35 6.78
N PHE A 249 20.79 22.73 7.59
CA PHE A 249 20.67 21.27 7.64
C PHE A 249 20.15 20.69 6.33
N ALA A 250 19.14 21.32 5.72
CA ALA A 250 18.60 20.93 4.42
C ALA A 250 19.68 20.90 3.33
N VAL A 251 20.46 21.98 3.21
CA VAL A 251 21.56 22.05 2.23
C VAL A 251 22.72 21.13 2.60
N ALA A 252 23.02 20.95 3.89
CA ALA A 252 24.01 19.97 4.34
C ALA A 252 23.63 18.54 3.94
N SER A 253 22.33 18.21 3.96
CA SER A 253 21.81 16.92 3.54
C SER A 253 21.99 16.70 2.03
N ILE A 254 21.70 17.72 1.21
CA ILE A 254 21.95 17.70 -0.24
C ILE A 254 23.45 17.58 -0.53
N ARG A 255 24.28 18.32 0.20
CA ARG A 255 25.75 18.24 0.11
C ARG A 255 26.25 16.84 0.48
N GLY A 256 25.65 16.22 1.49
CA GLY A 256 25.92 14.85 1.93
C GLY A 256 25.63 13.84 0.83
N TRP A 257 24.44 13.92 0.23
CA TRP A 257 24.06 13.10 -0.93
C TRP A 257 25.01 13.28 -2.11
N TRP A 258 25.33 14.53 -2.49
CA TRP A 258 26.24 14.81 -3.60
C TRP A 258 27.61 14.19 -3.39
N ARG A 259 28.16 14.29 -2.18
CA ARG A 259 29.48 13.70 -1.84
C ARG A 259 29.43 12.18 -1.78
N ALA A 260 28.34 11.61 -1.27
CA ALA A 260 28.21 10.17 -1.07
C ALA A 260 28.00 9.43 -2.39
N GLU A 261 27.10 9.95 -3.23
CA GLU A 261 26.57 9.24 -4.39
C GLU A 261 26.58 10.14 -5.64
N GLY A 262 26.00 11.34 -5.54
CA GLY A 262 25.73 12.20 -6.70
C GLY A 262 26.96 12.46 -7.58
N ARG A 263 28.10 12.83 -6.99
CA ARG A 263 29.34 13.14 -7.71
C ARG A 263 29.85 11.95 -8.53
N ARG A 264 29.72 10.72 -8.03
CA ARG A 264 30.13 9.50 -8.75
C ARG A 264 29.10 9.10 -9.81
N LEU A 265 27.82 9.30 -9.52
CA LEU A 265 26.71 8.93 -10.41
C LEU A 265 26.54 9.88 -11.59
N TYR A 266 26.98 11.14 -11.44
CA TYR A 266 26.80 12.23 -12.39
C TYR A 266 28.12 12.97 -12.66
N LEU A 267 29.14 12.26 -13.14
CA LEU A 267 30.50 12.79 -13.34
C LEU A 267 30.60 14.00 -14.28
N ARG A 268 29.67 14.13 -15.23
CA ARG A 268 29.64 15.19 -16.25
C ARG A 268 28.54 16.23 -16.01
N ALA A 269 27.85 16.18 -14.88
CA ALA A 269 26.76 17.11 -14.62
C ALA A 269 27.32 18.52 -14.35
N GLY A 270 26.84 19.50 -15.12
CA GLY A 270 27.07 20.92 -14.85
C GLY A 270 25.91 21.60 -14.11
N ARG A 271 24.77 20.91 -14.00
CA ARG A 271 23.54 21.45 -13.38
C ARG A 271 22.90 20.43 -12.47
N LEU A 272 22.19 20.92 -11.45
CA LEU A 272 21.37 20.12 -10.54
C LEU A 272 20.00 20.79 -10.39
N LEU A 273 18.95 20.06 -10.73
CA LEU A 273 17.57 20.50 -10.51
C LEU A 273 17.02 19.93 -9.20
N ILE A 274 16.46 20.79 -8.36
CA ILE A 274 15.90 20.45 -7.05
C ILE A 274 14.42 20.80 -7.05
N THR A 275 13.55 19.83 -6.76
CA THR A 275 12.13 20.08 -6.52
C THR A 275 11.82 20.00 -5.03
N ALA A 276 11.16 21.03 -4.48
CA ALA A 276 10.84 21.14 -3.05
C ALA A 276 9.41 21.66 -2.84
N ASP A 277 8.80 21.34 -1.70
CA ASP A 277 7.46 21.82 -1.32
C ASP A 277 7.45 23.29 -0.87
N GLY A 278 8.58 23.81 -0.42
CA GLY A 278 8.76 25.24 -0.09
C GLY A 278 8.25 25.64 1.29
N GLY A 279 8.07 24.66 2.19
CA GLY A 279 7.74 24.85 3.60
C GLY A 279 8.95 24.61 4.51
N GLY A 280 8.90 25.09 5.75
CA GLY A 280 9.94 24.81 6.74
C GLY A 280 11.34 25.22 6.27
N SER A 281 12.32 24.31 6.38
CA SER A 281 13.73 24.58 6.12
C SER A 281 14.10 24.86 4.66
N ASN A 282 13.31 24.41 3.69
CA ASN A 282 13.55 24.60 2.26
C ASN A 282 12.73 25.76 1.67
N GLY A 283 12.13 26.60 2.52
CA GLY A 283 11.21 27.65 2.13
C GLY A 283 11.82 28.72 1.22
N TRP A 284 11.09 29.08 0.16
CA TRP A 284 11.53 30.04 -0.85
C TRP A 284 11.75 31.48 -0.31
N ARG A 285 11.14 31.82 0.83
CA ARG A 285 11.34 33.10 1.54
C ARG A 285 12.58 33.11 2.43
N LEU A 286 13.15 31.94 2.76
CA LEU A 286 14.28 31.84 3.68
C LEU A 286 15.59 32.26 3.02
N ARG A 287 16.21 33.32 3.54
CA ARG A 287 17.53 33.78 3.09
C ARG A 287 18.61 32.74 3.34
N LEU A 288 18.59 32.08 4.50
CA LEU A 288 19.57 31.05 4.85
C LEU A 288 19.58 29.87 3.87
N TRP A 289 18.40 29.45 3.39
CA TRP A 289 18.27 28.42 2.36
C TRP A 289 18.97 28.83 1.06
N LYS A 290 18.68 30.04 0.56
CA LYS A 290 19.33 30.59 -0.66
C LYS A 290 20.84 30.74 -0.49
N TRP A 291 21.27 31.24 0.66
CA TRP A 291 22.70 31.45 0.97
C TRP A 291 23.47 30.14 0.99
N GLU A 292 22.96 29.13 1.68
CA GLU A 292 23.63 27.83 1.74
C GLU A 292 23.60 27.11 0.39
N LEU A 293 22.53 27.25 -0.40
CA LEU A 293 22.50 26.76 -1.78
C LEU A 293 23.55 27.43 -2.66
N GLN A 294 23.71 28.76 -2.58
CA GLN A 294 24.76 29.46 -3.31
C GLN A 294 26.14 28.92 -2.92
N ARG A 295 26.40 28.79 -1.62
CA ARG A 295 27.65 28.22 -1.11
C ARG A 295 27.87 26.79 -1.59
N LEU A 296 26.81 25.98 -1.74
CA LEU A 296 26.89 24.65 -2.32
C LEU A 296 27.23 24.71 -3.82
N ALA A 297 26.61 25.63 -4.57
CA ALA A 297 26.91 25.86 -5.98
C ALA A 297 28.39 26.22 -6.17
N ASP A 298 28.90 27.18 -5.40
CA ASP A 298 30.29 27.62 -5.45
C ASP A 298 31.27 26.47 -5.13
N GLN A 299 30.95 25.64 -4.14
CA GLN A 299 31.78 24.49 -3.75
C GLN A 299 31.79 23.36 -4.78
N THR A 300 30.72 23.21 -5.55
CA THR A 300 30.54 22.07 -6.46
C THR A 300 30.78 22.43 -7.92
N GLY A 301 30.75 23.71 -8.26
CA GLY A 301 30.72 24.20 -9.63
C GLY A 301 29.40 23.93 -10.36
N LEU A 302 28.37 23.44 -9.68
CA LEU A 302 27.08 23.14 -10.28
C LEU A 302 26.20 24.39 -10.35
N THR A 303 25.53 24.59 -11.48
CA THR A 303 24.40 25.52 -11.53
C THR A 303 23.18 24.86 -10.90
N LEU A 304 22.73 25.40 -9.77
CA LEU A 304 21.58 24.89 -9.03
C LEU A 304 20.30 25.57 -9.52
N THR A 305 19.31 24.77 -9.92
CA THR A 305 17.95 25.26 -10.19
C THR A 305 17.02 24.69 -9.14
N VAL A 306 16.23 25.54 -8.48
CA VAL A 306 15.26 25.12 -7.46
C VAL A 306 13.86 25.46 -7.91
N CYS A 307 13.01 24.45 -7.97
CA CYS A 307 11.61 24.55 -8.31
C CYS A 307 10.76 24.24 -7.08
N HIS A 308 10.08 25.24 -6.56
CA HIS A 308 9.12 25.07 -5.48
C HIS A 308 7.74 24.72 -6.04
N PHE A 309 7.08 23.74 -5.42
CA PHE A 309 5.68 23.46 -5.69
C PHE A 309 4.77 24.57 -5.13
N PRO A 310 3.56 24.75 -5.69
CA PRO A 310 2.58 25.69 -5.14
C PRO A 310 2.24 25.40 -3.66
N PRO A 311 1.81 26.40 -2.87
CA PRO A 311 1.33 26.15 -1.50
C PRO A 311 0.20 25.12 -1.47
N GLY A 312 0.17 24.27 -0.44
CA GLY A 312 -0.84 23.21 -0.33
C GLY A 312 -0.72 22.18 -1.44
N THR A 313 0.51 21.79 -1.81
CA THR A 313 0.72 20.75 -2.82
C THR A 313 1.85 19.78 -2.46
N SER A 314 2.20 19.67 -1.18
CA SER A 314 3.27 18.79 -0.69
C SER A 314 3.08 17.32 -1.09
N LYS A 315 1.83 16.88 -1.27
CA LYS A 315 1.46 15.56 -1.85
C LYS A 315 1.93 15.33 -3.29
N TRP A 316 2.40 16.35 -3.99
CA TRP A 316 2.92 16.20 -5.34
C TRP A 316 4.45 16.08 -5.37
N ASN A 317 5.10 16.36 -4.24
CA ASN A 317 6.52 16.17 -4.07
C ASN A 317 6.85 14.66 -4.09
N LYS A 318 7.76 14.23 -4.97
CA LYS A 318 7.98 12.81 -5.22
C LYS A 318 8.61 12.09 -4.04
N VAL A 319 9.45 12.77 -3.27
CA VAL A 319 10.08 12.25 -2.05
C VAL A 319 9.04 11.78 -1.01
N GLU A 320 7.91 12.48 -0.86
CA GLU A 320 6.84 12.10 0.07
C GLU A 320 6.29 10.70 -0.27
N HIS A 321 5.95 10.49 -1.54
CA HIS A 321 5.31 9.26 -2.02
C HIS A 321 6.27 8.14 -2.40
N ARG A 322 7.49 8.47 -2.81
CA ARG A 322 8.48 7.50 -3.32
C ARG A 322 9.55 7.15 -2.30
N LEU A 323 9.71 7.93 -1.23
CA LEU A 323 10.68 7.66 -0.17
C LEU A 323 9.99 7.56 1.19
N PHE A 324 9.35 8.64 1.66
CA PHE A 324 8.83 8.71 3.02
C PHE A 324 7.64 7.80 3.29
N SER A 325 6.78 7.54 2.31
CA SER A 325 5.68 6.57 2.43
C SER A 325 6.18 5.15 2.72
N PHE A 326 7.27 4.75 2.07
CA PHE A 326 7.87 3.42 2.27
C PHE A 326 8.64 3.35 3.59
N ILE A 327 9.39 4.39 3.95
CA ILE A 327 10.05 4.48 5.27
C ILE A 327 9.01 4.38 6.39
N SER A 328 7.92 5.15 6.28
CA SER A 328 6.79 5.07 7.21
C SER A 328 6.18 3.69 7.29
N SER A 329 6.19 2.92 6.20
CA SER A 329 5.65 1.56 6.20
C SER A 329 6.61 0.57 6.88
N ASN A 330 7.91 0.76 6.70
CA ASN A 330 8.95 -0.15 7.18
C ASN A 330 9.13 -0.17 8.70
N TRP A 331 8.94 0.96 9.38
CA TRP A 331 9.12 1.04 10.84
C TRP A 331 7.81 1.08 11.64
N ARG A 332 6.66 0.85 10.98
CA ARG A 332 5.34 0.83 11.64
C ARG A 332 5.36 -0.16 12.80
N GLY A 333 5.04 0.29 14.00
CA GLY A 333 4.98 -0.55 15.20
C GLY A 333 6.34 -0.95 15.80
N GLU A 334 7.47 -0.46 15.26
CA GLU A 334 8.78 -0.58 15.91
C GLU A 334 9.06 0.66 16.78
N PRO A 335 9.44 0.48 18.06
CA PRO A 335 9.94 1.58 18.87
C PRO A 335 11.30 2.04 18.35
N LEU A 336 11.43 3.33 18.09
CA LEU A 336 12.68 3.96 17.63
C LEU A 336 13.61 4.21 18.82
N ARG A 337 14.14 3.13 19.40
CA ARG A 337 14.88 3.15 20.67
C ARG A 337 16.12 4.03 20.64
N ASP A 338 16.83 4.03 19.52
CA ASP A 338 18.07 4.77 19.30
C ASP A 338 18.21 5.20 17.82
N TYR A 339 19.19 6.07 17.57
CA TYR A 339 19.48 6.55 16.22
C TYR A 339 19.96 5.43 15.27
N GLU A 340 20.61 4.40 15.79
CA GLU A 340 21.07 3.26 14.98
C GLU A 340 19.88 2.47 14.43
N THR A 341 18.87 2.24 15.25
CA THR A 341 17.61 1.60 14.88
C THR A 341 16.90 2.40 13.80
N VAL A 342 16.85 3.74 13.94
CA VAL A 342 16.32 4.64 12.91
C VAL A 342 17.07 4.48 11.59
N VAL A 343 18.40 4.57 11.61
CA VAL A 343 19.23 4.46 10.41
C VAL A 343 19.06 3.09 9.75
N ARG A 344 19.05 2.01 10.53
CA ARG A 344 18.87 0.63 10.04
C ARG A 344 17.51 0.43 9.38
N LEU A 345 16.43 0.91 10.00
CA LEU A 345 15.07 0.78 9.46
C LEU A 345 14.89 1.58 8.17
N ILE A 346 15.46 2.79 8.10
CA ILE A 346 15.44 3.62 6.90
C ILE A 346 16.27 2.95 5.78
N ALA A 347 17.50 2.54 6.06
CA ALA A 347 18.37 1.89 5.09
C ALA A 347 17.81 0.55 4.58
N GLY A 348 17.06 -0.17 5.42
CA GLY A 348 16.35 -1.39 5.05
C GLY A 348 15.13 -1.18 4.13
N THR A 349 14.79 0.07 3.79
CA THR A 349 13.65 0.38 2.92
C THR A 349 13.95 0.01 1.48
N THR A 350 13.25 -1.02 0.99
CA THR A 350 13.29 -1.46 -0.40
C THR A 350 11.87 -1.62 -0.94
N THR A 351 11.70 -1.54 -2.26
CA THR A 351 10.40 -1.75 -2.91
C THR A 351 10.53 -2.73 -4.06
N ALA A 352 9.42 -3.38 -4.44
CA ALA A 352 9.36 -4.23 -5.64
C ALA A 352 9.78 -3.50 -6.93
N LYS A 353 9.74 -2.16 -6.95
CA LYS A 353 10.20 -1.33 -8.07
C LYS A 353 11.69 -0.97 -7.99
N GLY A 354 12.44 -1.60 -7.08
CA GLY A 354 13.89 -1.46 -6.97
C GLY A 354 14.38 -0.20 -6.24
N LEU A 355 13.53 0.47 -5.45
CA LEU A 355 13.99 1.58 -4.59
C LEU A 355 15.09 1.07 -3.66
N LYS A 356 16.22 1.78 -3.64
CA LYS A 356 17.30 1.60 -2.67
C LYS A 356 17.42 2.87 -1.84
N VAL A 357 17.54 2.73 -0.53
CA VAL A 357 17.67 3.86 0.39
C VAL A 357 19.00 3.78 1.13
N THR A 358 19.82 4.81 0.97
CA THR A 358 21.01 5.01 1.80
C THR A 358 20.65 5.94 2.95
N CYS A 359 21.04 5.58 4.17
CA CYS A 359 20.80 6.41 5.34
C CYS A 359 22.11 6.76 6.03
N ARG A 360 22.26 8.01 6.48
CA ARG A 360 23.41 8.47 7.28
C ARG A 360 22.95 9.30 8.47
N LEU A 361 23.70 9.21 9.56
CA LEU A 361 23.49 10.01 10.76
C LEU A 361 24.37 11.25 10.72
N ASP A 362 23.80 12.41 11.06
CA ASP A 362 24.48 13.69 11.12
C ASP A 362 24.39 14.27 12.55
N HIS A 363 25.53 14.26 13.23
CA HIS A 363 25.71 14.78 14.59
C HIS A 363 26.08 16.26 14.63
N ARG A 364 26.14 16.94 13.49
CA ARG A 364 26.49 18.37 13.45
C ARG A 364 25.37 19.20 14.06
N LYS A 365 25.77 20.34 14.62
CA LYS A 365 24.84 21.35 15.15
C LYS A 365 24.54 22.40 14.10
N TYR A 366 23.26 22.74 13.99
CA TYR A 366 22.68 23.69 13.05
C TYR A 366 21.88 24.74 13.83
N PRO A 367 22.53 25.85 14.26
CA PRO A 367 21.87 26.86 15.08
C PRO A 367 20.68 27.49 14.35
N VAL A 368 19.57 27.66 15.08
CA VAL A 368 18.37 28.31 14.58
C VAL A 368 18.58 29.83 14.58
N GLY A 369 18.42 30.48 13.43
CA GLY A 369 18.50 31.94 13.30
C GLY A 369 19.90 32.46 12.95
N ARG A 370 20.17 32.60 11.65
CA ARG A 370 21.07 33.64 11.15
C ARG A 370 20.17 34.71 10.52
N LYS A 371 20.21 35.93 11.06
CA LYS A 371 19.50 37.10 10.52
C LYS A 371 20.00 37.42 9.12
#